data_AF-A0A536U119-F1
#
_entry.id   AF-A0A536U119-F1
#
_cell.length_a   1.000
_cell.length_b   1.000
_cell.length_c   1.000
_cell.angle_alpha   90.00
_cell.angle_beta   90.00
_cell.angle_gamma   90.00
#
_symmetry.space_group_name_H-M   'P 1'
#
loop_
_entity.id
_entity.type
_entity.pdbx_description
1 polymer ?
#
loop_
_entity_poly.entity_id
_entity_poly.type
_entity_poly.pdbx_seq_one_letter_code
_entity_poly.pdbx_strand_id
1 'polypeptide(L)' 'FPKVTGRMMGERMGQWQFWLFFIGVNVTFFPMHQLGLDGMPRRVYTYLAESGWGTLNLVSIIGAV' A
#
# COMPACT_ATOMS: atom_id res chain seq x y z
N PHE A 1 18.59 -11.84 -10.24
CA PHE A 1 19.34 -10.75 -10.89
C PHE A 1 20.69 -11.24 -11.44
N PRO A 2 21.72 -11.61 -10.65
CA PRO A 2 23.05 -11.95 -11.19
C PRO A 2 23.07 -13.17 -12.12
N LYS A 3 22.21 -14.17 -11.89
CA LYS A 3 22.07 -15.34 -12.75
C LYS A 3 21.54 -15.03 -14.16
N VAL A 4 20.81 -13.92 -14.34
CA VAL A 4 20.15 -13.53 -15.60
C VAL A 4 20.85 -12.34 -16.25
N THR A 5 21.33 -11.38 -15.47
CA THR A 5 21.92 -10.12 -15.98
C THR A 5 23.45 -10.11 -15.94
N GLY A 6 24.10 -11.10 -15.33
CA GLY A 6 25.56 -11.16 -15.16
C GLY A 6 26.13 -10.05 -14.26
N ARG A 7 25.28 -9.25 -13.59
CA ARG A 7 25.66 -8.13 -12.73
C ARG A 7 25.09 -8.31 -11.33
N MET A 8 25.82 -7.85 -10.32
CA MET A 8 25.32 -7.76 -8.94
C MET A 8 24.39 -6.56 -8.80
N MET A 9 23.30 -6.72 -8.06
CA MET A 9 22.38 -5.61 -7.75
C MET A 9 23.05 -4.70 -6.72
N GLY A 10 22.89 -3.37 -6.87
CA GLY A 10 23.42 -2.43 -5.89
C GLY A 10 22.69 -2.58 -4.55
N GLU A 11 23.40 -3.00 -3.51
CA GLU A 11 22.82 -3.25 -2.18
C GLU A 11 22.16 -2.01 -1.57
N ARG A 12 22.79 -0.84 -1.72
CA ARG A 12 22.22 0.43 -1.21
C ARG A 12 20.86 0.75 -1.84
N MET A 13 20.74 0.61 -3.16
CA MET A 13 19.48 0.88 -3.87
C MET A 13 18.43 -0.18 -3.57
N GLY A 14 18.84 -1.45 -3.40
CA GLY A 14 17.95 -2.53 -2.97
C GLY A 14 17.39 -2.31 -1.57
N GLN A 15 18.19 -1.81 -0.63
CA GLN A 15 17.72 -1.47 0.72
C GLN A 15 16.72 -0.32 0.69
N TRP A 16 16.96 0.74 -0.08
CA TRP A 16 15.98 1.82 -0.25
C TRP A 16 14.66 1.34 -0.84
N GLN A 17 14.72 0.53 -1.91
CA GLN A 17 13.53 -0.05 -2.52
C GLN A 17 12.78 -0.96 -1.55
N PHE A 18 13.49 -1.76 -0.75
CA PHE A 18 12.89 -2.59 0.29
C PHE A 18 12.14 -1.75 1.32
N TRP A 19 12.76 -0.70 1.88
CA TRP A 19 12.12 0.11 2.92
C TRP A 19 10.93 0.90 2.41
N LEU A 20 11.06 1.51 1.22
CA LEU A 20 9.94 2.22 0.58
C LEU A 20 8.76 1.27 0.33
N PHE A 21 9.03 0.08 -0.22
CA PHE A 21 7.98 -0.90 -0.48
C PHE A 21 7.36 -1.43 0.81
N PHE A 22 8.18 -1.75 1.81
CA PHE A 22 7.70 -2.26 3.09
C PHE A 22 6.77 -1.25 3.79
N ILE A 23 7.15 0.02 3.84
CA ILE A 23 6.33 1.07 4.45
C ILE A 23 5.06 1.28 3.61
N GLY A 24 5.17 1.39 2.29
CA GLY A 24 4.03 1.58 1.38
C GLY A 24 2.99 0.46 1.49
N VAL A 25 3.42 -0.80 1.55
CA VAL A 25 2.53 -1.96 1.76
C VAL A 25 1.78 -1.84 3.09
N ASN A 26 2.48 -1.54 4.18
CA ASN A 26 1.81 -1.42 5.48
C ASN A 26 0.81 -0.25 5.49
N VAL A 27 1.18 0.92 4.98
CA VAL A 27 0.28 2.09 4.92
C VAL A 27 -0.91 1.87 3.97
N THR A 28 -0.72 1.12 2.88
CA THR A 28 -1.80 0.80 1.94
C THR A 28 -2.82 -0.16 2.54
N PHE A 29 -2.35 -1.29 3.08
CA PHE A 29 -3.22 -2.40 3.43
C PHE A 29 -3.69 -2.36 4.89
N PHE A 30 -2.97 -1.72 5.81
CA PHE A 30 -3.39 -1.63 7.21
C PHE A 30 -4.73 -0.90 7.38
N PRO A 31 -4.98 0.27 6.75
CA PRO A 31 -6.30 0.92 6.82
C PRO A 31 -7.41 0.10 6.17
N MET A 32 -7.11 -0.78 5.20
CA MET A 32 -8.11 -1.68 4.61
C MET A 32 -8.64 -2.71 5.60
N HIS A 33 -7.83 -3.13 6.59
CA HIS A 33 -8.31 -4.02 7.64
C HIS A 33 -9.38 -3.31 8.49
N GLN A 34 -9.12 -2.05 8.85
CA GLN A 34 -10.09 -1.24 9.58
C GLN A 34 -11.34 -0.94 8.73
N LEU A 35 -11.18 -0.56 7.47
CA LEU A 35 -12.30 -0.34 6.55
C LEU A 35 -13.18 -1.59 6.38
N GLY A 36 -12.57 -2.77 6.34
CA GLY A 36 -13.30 -4.03 6.30
C GLY A 36 -14.10 -4.30 7.58
N LEU A 37 -13.55 -3.95 8.74
CA LEU A 37 -14.25 -4.03 10.04
C LEU A 37 -15.39 -3.01 10.12
N ASP A 38 -15.20 -1.82 9.56
CA ASP A 38 -16.21 -0.75 9.48
C ASP A 38 -17.27 -1.02 8.40
N GLY A 39 -17.20 -2.17 7.72
CA GLY A 39 -18.25 -2.66 6.82
C GLY A 39 -18.14 -2.21 5.36
N MET A 40 -16.99 -1.67 4.93
CA MET A 40 -16.79 -1.29 3.53
C MET A 40 -16.76 -2.54 2.63
N PRO A 41 -17.71 -2.72 1.69
CA PRO A 41 -17.72 -3.88 0.81
C PRO A 41 -16.60 -3.79 -0.22
N ARG A 42 -16.01 -4.93 -0.58
CA ARG A 42 -15.05 -5.01 -1.69
C ARG A 42 -15.73 -4.71 -3.03
N ARG A 43 -14.95 -4.24 -4.01
CA ARG A 43 -15.38 -3.96 -5.40
C ARG A 43 -16.43 -2.84 -5.53
N VAL A 44 -16.37 -1.87 -4.62
CA VAL A 44 -17.22 -0.67 -4.64
C VAL A 44 -16.41 0.49 -5.20
N TYR A 45 -16.95 1.24 -6.17
CA TYR A 45 -16.25 2.34 -6.84
C TYR A 45 -16.43 3.70 -6.11
N THR A 46 -17.44 3.84 -5.26
CA THR A 46 -17.74 5.07 -4.52
C THR A 46 -18.43 4.77 -3.19
N TYR A 47 -18.25 5.64 -2.20
CA TYR A 47 -18.90 5.57 -0.89
C TYR A 47 -19.56 6.91 -0.55
N LEU A 48 -20.51 6.90 0.37
CA LEU A 48 -21.18 8.13 0.84
C LEU A 48 -20.20 8.94 1.71
N ALA A 49 -20.24 10.27 1.60
CA ALA A 49 -19.38 11.13 2.42
C ALA A 49 -19.63 10.95 3.93
N GLU A 50 -20.85 10.57 4.30
CA GLU A 50 -21.28 10.33 5.69
C GLU A 50 -20.81 8.99 6.25
N SER A 51 -20.26 8.09 5.44
CA SER A 51 -19.81 6.75 5.86
C SER A 51 -18.60 6.77 6.80
N GLY A 52 -17.89 7.90 6.94
CA GLY A 52 -16.66 7.99 7.74
C GLY A 52 -15.43 7.30 7.12
N TRP A 53 -15.59 6.57 6.02
CA TRP A 53 -14.53 5.82 5.34
C TRP A 53 -13.51 6.69 4.57
N GLY A 54 -13.78 7.99 4.43
CA GLY A 54 -12.98 8.89 3.58
C GLY A 54 -11.52 9.01 4.02
N THR A 55 -11.27 9.20 5.31
CA THR A 55 -9.91 9.38 5.83
C THR A 55 -9.08 8.11 5.67
N LEU A 56 -9.66 6.95 5.97
CA LEU A 56 -8.95 5.66 5.84
C LEU A 56 -8.66 5.33 4.37
N ASN A 57 -9.60 5.61 3.45
CA ASN A 57 -9.35 5.44 2.01
C ASN A 57 -8.26 6.39 1.51
N LEU A 58 -8.22 7.64 1.97
CA LEU A 58 -7.16 8.59 1.61
C LEU A 58 -5.78 8.09 2.06
N VAL A 59 -5.65 7.59 3.30
CA VAL A 59 -4.40 7.02 3.82
C VAL A 59 -3.96 5.82 2.99
N SER A 60 -4.89 4.93 2.64
CA SER A 60 -4.60 3.79 1.76
C SER A 60 -4.10 4.22 0.37
N ILE A 61 -4.65 5.30 -0.20
CA ILE A 61 -4.20 5.83 -1.50
C ILE A 61 -2.81 6.44 -1.38
N ILE A 62 -2.51 7.18 -0.31
CA ILE A 62 -1.18 7.78 -0.09
C ILE A 62 -0.11 6.69 0.02
N GLY A 63 -0.42 5.55 0.67
CA GLY A 63 0.51 4.43 0.76
C GLY A 63 0.75 3.69 -0.56
N ALA A 64 -0.17 3.82 -1.52
CA ALA A 64 -0.17 3.06 -2.77
C ALA A 64 0.60 3.75 -3.91
N VAL A 65 0.88 5.05 -3.78
CA VAL A 65 1.62 5.87 -4.75
C VAL A 65 3.11 5.88 -4.40
#